data_AF-A0A5K1G494-F1
#
_entry.id   AF-A0A5K1G494-F1
#
_cell.length_a   1.000
_cell.length_b   1.000
_cell.length_c   1.000
_cell.angle_alpha   90.00
_cell.angle_beta   90.00
_cell.angle_gamma   90.00
#
_symmetry.space_group_name_H-M   'P 1'
#
loop_
_entity.id
_entity.type
_entity.pdbx_description
1 polymer ?
#
loop_
_entity_poly.entity_id
_entity_poly.type
_entity_poly.pdbx_seq_one_letter_code
_entity_poly.pdbx_strand_id
1 'polypeptide(L)' 'GPQEDSCHEAYLLFPVHLDGTLLDNVKSMKAKKEYFPTVTVLQIFQQ' A
#
# COMPACT_ATOMS: atom_id res chain seq x y z
N GLY A 1 7.52 29.89 -32.08
CA GLY A 1 7.73 30.13 -30.65
C GLY A 1 8.11 28.82 -30.00
N PRO A 2 8.93 28.80 -28.95
CA PRO A 2 9.32 27.55 -28.31
C PRO A 2 8.05 26.90 -27.77
N GLN A 3 7.83 25.66 -28.16
CA GLN A 3 6.71 24.85 -27.70
C GLN A 3 7.05 24.50 -26.25
N GLU A 4 6.35 25.13 -25.31
CA GLU A 4 6.48 24.82 -23.90
C GLU A 4 6.11 23.34 -23.72
N ASP A 5 7.07 22.54 -23.27
CA ASP A 5 6.87 21.16 -22.86
C ASP A 5 5.82 21.16 -21.73
N SER A 6 4.56 21.00 -22.10
CA SER A 6 3.45 20.90 -21.17
C SER A 6 3.60 19.59 -20.41
N CYS A 7 4.12 19.69 -19.20
CA CYS A 7 4.09 18.59 -18.24
C CYS A 7 2.62 18.31 -17.92
N HIS A 8 2.06 17.28 -18.56
CA HIS A 8 0.70 16.85 -18.32
C HIS A 8 0.70 15.95 -17.08
N GLU A 9 0.27 16.49 -15.95
CA GLU A 9 0.00 15.69 -14.76
C GLU A 9 -1.31 14.91 -14.92
N ALA A 10 -1.29 13.64 -14.52
CA ALA A 10 -2.49 12.80 -14.47
C ALA A 10 -2.81 12.48 -13.01
N TYR A 11 -4.02 12.84 -12.58
CA TYR A 11 -4.50 12.56 -11.23
C TYR A 11 -5.33 11.27 -11.23
N LEU A 12 -5.04 10.39 -10.27
CA LEU A 12 -5.80 9.17 -10.03
C LEU A 12 -6.46 9.23 -8.66
N LEU A 13 -7.76 8.99 -8.63
CA LEU A 13 -8.53 8.87 -7.41
C LEU A 13 -8.64 7.39 -7.03
N PHE A 14 -8.05 7.03 -5.89
CA PHE A 14 -8.15 5.71 -5.31
C PHE A 14 -8.92 5.75 -3.98
N PRO A 15 -9.61 4.66 -3.63
CA PRO A 15 -10.16 4.51 -2.29
C PRO A 15 -9.04 4.52 -1.24
N VAL A 16 -9.34 5.10 -0.07
CA VAL A 16 -8.37 5.17 1.04
C VAL A 16 -8.46 3.88 1.86
N HIS A 17 -7.31 3.21 2.01
CA HIS A 17 -7.14 2.12 2.98
C HIS A 17 -6.51 2.68 4.26
N LEU A 18 -7.32 2.83 5.32
CA LEU A 18 -6.89 3.46 6.58
C LEU A 18 -5.82 2.66 7.33
N ASP A 19 -5.80 1.34 7.13
CA ASP A 19 -4.80 0.43 7.73
C ASP A 19 -3.43 0.50 7.03
N GLY A 20 -3.30 1.35 6.01
CA GLY A 20 -2.08 1.48 5.22
C GLY A 20 -1.77 0.23 4.41
N THR A 21 -0.49 -0.02 4.17
CA THR A 21 -0.03 -1.17 3.39
C THR A 21 0.16 -2.41 4.27
N LEU A 22 0.30 -3.58 3.63
CA LEU A 22 0.71 -4.79 4.35
C LEU A 22 2.05 -4.59 5.10
N LEU A 23 2.97 -3.81 4.52
CA LEU A 23 4.25 -3.49 5.16
C LEU A 23 4.06 -2.66 6.44
N ASP A 24 3.17 -1.68 6.42
CA ASP A 24 2.88 -0.85 7.60
C ASP A 24 2.31 -1.70 8.73
N ASN A 25 1.39 -2.60 8.39
CA ASN A 25 0.81 -3.56 9.32
C ASN A 25 1.89 -4.48 9.92
N VAL A 26 2.75 -5.08 9.09
CA VAL A 26 3.84 -5.96 9.57
C VAL A 26 4.82 -5.20 10.47
N LYS A 27 5.16 -3.95 10.16
CA LYS A 27 6.03 -3.11 11.02
C LYS A 27 5.38 -2.86 12.38
N SER A 28 4.10 -2.49 12.39
CA SER A 28 3.33 -2.24 13.61
C SER A 28 3.23 -3.48 14.50
N MET A 29 2.90 -4.64 13.91
CA MET A 29 2.82 -5.91 14.63
C MET A 29 4.18 -6.33 15.19
N LYS A 30 5.25 -6.19 14.40
CA LYS A 30 6.62 -6.53 14.84
C LYS A 30 7.05 -5.70 16.04
N ALA A 31 6.70 -4.41 16.10
CA ALA A 31 6.97 -3.56 17.26
C ALA A 31 6.28 -4.08 18.53
N LYS A 32 5.12 -4.73 18.37
CA LYS A 32 4.34 -5.37 19.44
C LYS A 32 4.70 -6.85 19.68
N LYS A 33 5.66 -7.41 18.92
CA LYS A 33 5.99 -8.85 18.90
C LYS A 33 4.79 -9.74 18.51
N GLU A 34 3.88 -9.19 17.73
CA GLU A 34 2.73 -9.89 17.14
C GLU A 34 3.08 -10.34 15.72
N TYR A 35 2.41 -11.40 15.25
CA TYR A 35 2.59 -11.96 13.92
C TYR A 35 1.25 -12.38 13.34
N PHE A 36 1.14 -12.35 12.01
CA PHE A 36 -0.03 -12.91 11.35
C PHE A 36 -0.10 -14.42 11.58
N PRO A 37 -1.29 -14.97 11.87
CA PRO A 37 -1.50 -16.42 11.85
C PRO A 37 -1.14 -17.00 10.48
N THR A 38 -0.65 -18.24 10.44
CA THR A 38 -0.29 -18.92 9.18
C THR A 38 -1.44 -18.93 8.17
N VAL A 39 -2.67 -19.14 8.63
CA VAL A 39 -3.86 -19.10 7.76
C VAL A 39 -4.05 -17.75 7.09
N THR A 40 -3.82 -16.64 7.81
CA THR A 40 -3.90 -15.29 7.26
C THR A 40 -2.82 -15.05 6.21
N VAL A 41 -1.60 -15.52 6.46
CA VAL A 41 -0.50 -15.43 5.47
C VAL A 41 -0.87 -16.18 4.19
N LEU A 42 -1.38 -17.40 4.31
CA LEU A 42 -1.81 -18.19 3.14
C LEU A 42 -2.94 -17.50 2.37
N GLN A 43 -3.90 -16.88 3.05
CA GLN A 43 -4.99 -16.13 2.43
C GLN A 43 -4.49 -14.87 1.70
N ILE A 44 -3.52 -14.14 2.26
CA ILE A 44 -2.92 -12.96 1.61
C ILE A 44 -2.26 -13.36 0.28
N PHE A 45 -1.55 -14.49 0.23
CA PHE A 45 -0.88 -14.95 -1.00
C PHE A 45 -1.84 -15.58 -2.04
N GLN A 46 -3.09 -15.84 -1.68
CA GLN A 46 -4.11 -16.38 -2.58
C GLN A 46 -4.95 -15.30 -3.30
N GLN A 47 -4.84 -14.04 -2.86
CA GLN A 47 -5.49 -12.89 -3.50
C GLN A 47 -4.79 -12.51 -4.81
#